data_AF-A0A399IX05-F1
#
_entry.id   AF-A0A399IX05-F1
#
_cell.length_a   1.000
_cell.length_b   1.000
_cell.length_c   1.000
_cell.angle_alpha   90.00
_cell.angle_beta   90.00
_cell.angle_gamma   90.00
#
_symmetry.space_group_name_H-M   'P 1'
#
loop_
_entity.id
_entity.type
_entity.pdbx_description
1 polymer ?
#
loop_
_entity_poly.entity_id
_entity_poly.type
_entity_poly.pdbx_seq_one_letter_code
_entity_poly.pdbx_strand_id
1 'polypeptide(L)'
;MSAMNYEGFVRGAFSINSDNMIDRSGDLAGLAEADIFRLAESGDINYFTEVKIGTGYAIAIFNNEIFNNCSVSDNDRTSMSNLLNQVISAISTSDIITIINSYKVFRDRYFTFRWNRNR
;
A
#
# COMPACT_ATOMS: atom_id res chain seq x y z
N MET A 1 4.64 13.20 -8.02
CA MET A 1 3.55 12.19 -8.15
C MET A 1 3.78 10.99 -7.25
N SER A 2 5.02 10.50 -7.09
CA SER A 2 5.41 9.38 -6.22
C SER A 2 4.88 9.46 -4.79
N ALA A 3 5.11 10.59 -4.10
CA ALA A 3 4.62 10.77 -2.73
C ALA A 3 3.09 10.64 -2.58
N MET A 4 2.32 11.17 -3.52
CA MET A 4 0.85 11.01 -3.53
C MET A 4 0.43 9.58 -3.87
N ASN A 5 1.22 8.87 -4.69
CA ASN A 5 1.00 7.47 -5.01
C ASN A 5 1.15 6.58 -3.78
N TYR A 6 2.20 6.84 -2.98
CA TYR A 6 2.42 6.25 -1.67
C TYR A 6 1.27 6.56 -0.71
N GLU A 7 0.97 7.85 -0.48
CA GLU A 7 -0.10 8.28 0.43
C GLU A 7 -1.43 7.60 0.08
N GLY A 8 -1.84 7.67 -1.19
CA GLY A 8 -3.11 7.08 -1.63
C GLY A 8 -3.13 5.55 -1.52
N PHE A 9 -1.98 4.88 -1.65
CA PHE A 9 -1.89 3.43 -1.47
C PHE A 9 -2.09 3.03 0.00
N VAL A 10 -1.37 3.68 0.92
CA VAL A 10 -1.46 3.40 2.36
C VAL A 10 -2.81 3.80 2.92
N ARG A 11 -3.30 5.01 2.61
CA ARG A 11 -4.66 5.46 2.99
C ARG A 11 -5.73 4.52 2.44
N GLY A 12 -5.56 4.07 1.19
CA GLY A 12 -6.46 3.07 0.59
C GLY A 12 -6.55 1.81 1.45
N ALA A 13 -5.42 1.23 1.85
CA ALA A 13 -5.42 0.05 2.71
C ALA A 13 -6.13 0.30 4.04
N PHE A 14 -5.88 1.43 4.70
CA PHE A 14 -6.53 1.76 5.97
C PHE A 14 -8.03 2.05 5.83
N SER A 15 -8.49 2.27 4.60
CA SER A 15 -9.89 2.53 4.26
C SER A 15 -10.63 1.29 3.76
N ILE A 16 -10.05 0.09 3.86
CA ILE A 16 -10.58 -1.12 3.20
C ILE A 16 -12.03 -1.45 3.58
N ASN A 17 -12.43 -1.09 4.81
CA ASN A 17 -13.77 -1.28 5.35
C ASN A 17 -14.59 0.02 5.48
N SER A 18 -14.10 1.11 4.90
CA SER A 18 -14.75 2.41 4.94
C SER A 18 -15.48 2.73 3.64
N ASP A 19 -16.58 3.46 3.74
CA ASP A 19 -17.32 3.99 2.59
C ASP A 19 -16.66 5.25 2.00
N ASN A 20 -15.61 5.76 2.63
CA ASN A 20 -14.80 6.88 2.16
C ASN A 20 -13.32 6.63 2.45
N MET A 21 -12.42 7.26 1.70
CA MET A 21 -10.99 7.25 2.04
C MET A 21 -10.80 7.98 3.37
N ILE A 22 -10.12 7.34 4.33
CA ILE A 22 -9.87 7.93 5.65
C ILE A 22 -9.09 9.23 5.50
N ASP A 23 -9.39 10.22 6.33
CA ASP A 23 -8.55 11.40 6.49
C ASP A 23 -7.20 11.00 7.10
N ARG A 24 -6.18 11.84 6.93
CA ARG A 24 -4.84 11.61 7.48
C ARG A 24 -4.87 11.43 9.01
N SER A 25 -5.81 12.09 9.70
CA SER A 25 -6.04 11.94 11.14
C SER A 25 -6.57 10.57 11.57
N GLY A 26 -7.07 9.75 10.64
CA GLY A 26 -7.47 8.37 10.89
C GLY A 26 -6.29 7.39 10.99
N ASP A 27 -5.09 7.83 10.62
CA ASP A 27 -3.86 7.06 10.77
C ASP A 27 -3.11 7.47 12.04
N LEU A 28 -3.26 6.67 13.10
CA LEU A 28 -2.61 6.91 14.39
C LEU A 28 -1.08 6.83 14.32
N ALA A 29 -0.52 6.14 13.32
CA ALA A 29 0.92 6.00 13.15
C ALA A 29 1.51 7.09 12.24
N GLY A 30 0.67 7.89 11.58
CA GLY A 30 1.10 8.95 10.66
C GLY A 30 1.75 8.46 9.37
N LEU A 31 1.76 7.16 9.09
CA LEU A 31 2.45 6.53 7.95
C LEU A 31 1.84 6.92 6.59
N ALA A 32 0.56 7.25 6.53
CA ALA A 32 -0.20 7.51 5.33
C ALA A 32 -0.10 8.98 4.89
N GLU A 33 1.13 9.52 4.87
CA GLU A 33 1.42 10.92 4.59
C GLU A 33 2.47 11.07 3.49
N ALA A 34 2.19 11.95 2.51
CA ALA A 34 3.12 12.23 1.42
C ALA A 34 4.44 12.86 1.89
N ASP A 35 4.47 13.57 3.02
CA ASP A 35 5.68 14.22 3.52
C ASP A 35 6.71 13.22 4.03
N ILE A 36 6.28 12.11 4.67
CA ILE A 36 7.16 10.98 5.01
C ILE A 36 7.88 10.48 3.76
N PHE A 37 7.14 10.32 2.66
CA PHE A 37 7.74 9.85 1.41
C PHE A 37 8.73 10.87 0.82
N ARG A 38 8.43 12.17 0.88
CA ARG A 38 9.34 13.23 0.40
C ARG A 38 10.63 13.29 1.20
N LEU A 39 10.53 13.10 2.52
CA LEU A 39 11.71 13.07 3.40
C LEU A 39 12.55 11.81 3.14
N ALA A 40 11.92 10.66 2.91
CA ALA A 40 12.61 9.47 2.43
C ALA A 40 13.32 9.70 1.07
N GLU A 41 12.66 10.38 0.12
CA GLU A 41 13.26 10.74 -1.18
C GLU A 41 14.47 11.66 -1.03
N SER A 42 14.53 12.49 0.02
CA SER A 42 15.69 13.34 0.32
C SER A 42 16.89 12.57 0.89
N GLY A 43 16.74 11.27 1.16
CA GLY A 43 17.80 10.40 1.67
C GLY A 43 17.74 10.15 3.18
N ASP A 44 16.69 10.58 3.87
CA ASP A 44 16.53 10.28 5.29
C ASP A 44 16.13 8.82 5.51
N ILE A 45 17.02 8.07 6.16
CA ILE A 45 16.87 6.63 6.39
C ILE A 45 15.73 6.28 7.36
N ASN A 46 15.40 7.17 8.29
CA ASN A 46 14.32 6.94 9.24
C ASN A 46 12.97 7.01 8.52
N TYR A 47 12.77 8.07 7.72
CA TYR A 47 11.58 8.20 6.89
C TYR A 47 11.51 7.10 5.82
N PHE A 48 12.63 6.67 5.24
CA PHE A 48 12.62 5.52 4.34
C PHE A 48 12.17 4.23 5.04
N THR A 49 12.58 4.04 6.30
CA THR A 49 12.09 2.93 7.13
C THR A 49 10.59 3.02 7.37
N GLU A 50 10.06 4.20 7.68
CA GLU A 50 8.62 4.44 7.83
C GLU A 50 7.85 4.15 6.54
N VAL A 51 8.37 4.57 5.38
CA VAL A 51 7.79 4.24 4.06
C VAL A 51 7.70 2.74 3.84
N LYS A 52 8.73 1.98 4.23
CA LYS A 52 8.72 0.50 4.15
C LYS A 52 7.65 -0.10 5.06
N ILE A 53 7.54 0.40 6.29
CA ILE A 53 6.51 -0.05 7.24
C ILE A 53 5.12 0.24 6.70
N GLY A 54 4.84 1.48 6.27
CA GLY A 54 3.54 1.88 5.73
C GLY A 54 3.15 1.07 4.49
N THR A 55 4.08 0.89 3.55
CA THR A 55 3.83 0.10 2.34
C THR A 55 3.62 -1.38 2.65
N GLY A 56 4.45 -1.98 3.50
CA GLY A 56 4.35 -3.39 3.87
C GLY A 56 3.06 -3.69 4.62
N TYR A 57 2.67 -2.82 5.55
CA TYR A 57 1.42 -2.96 6.29
C TYR A 57 0.20 -2.79 5.37
N ALA A 58 0.24 -1.84 4.43
CA ALA A 58 -0.80 -1.69 3.42
C ALA A 58 -0.98 -2.95 2.56
N ILE A 59 0.12 -3.57 2.09
CA ILE A 59 0.08 -4.85 1.37
C ILE A 59 -0.49 -5.96 2.24
N ALA A 60 -0.11 -6.05 3.52
CA ALA A 60 -0.62 -7.06 4.44
C ALA A 60 -2.14 -6.95 4.64
N ILE A 61 -2.66 -5.73 4.78
CA ILE A 61 -4.11 -5.48 4.89
C ILE A 61 -4.85 -5.94 3.63
N PHE A 62 -4.37 -5.53 2.44
CA PHE A 62 -4.98 -5.94 1.18
C PHE A 62 -4.91 -7.45 0.97
N ASN A 63 -3.76 -8.08 1.26
CA ASN A 63 -3.61 -9.54 1.16
C ASN A 63 -4.61 -10.25 2.06
N ASN A 64 -4.75 -9.82 3.31
CA ASN A 64 -5.70 -10.42 4.24
C ASN A 64 -7.14 -10.32 3.73
N GLU A 65 -7.56 -9.14 3.27
CA GLU A 65 -8.90 -8.95 2.72
C GLU A 65 -9.13 -9.79 1.47
N ILE A 66 -8.21 -9.75 0.51
CA ILE A 66 -8.34 -10.43 -0.78
C ILE A 66 -8.30 -11.95 -0.58
N PHE A 67 -7.39 -12.48 0.23
CA PHE A 67 -7.26 -13.93 0.42
C PHE A 67 -8.41 -14.55 1.21
N ASN A 68 -9.08 -13.77 2.08
CA ASN A 68 -10.22 -14.26 2.85
C ASN A 68 -11.55 -14.15 2.08
N ASN A 69 -11.66 -13.24 1.12
CA ASN A 69 -12.94 -12.93 0.47
C ASN A 69 -12.97 -13.22 -1.04
N CYS A 70 -11.85 -13.61 -1.67
CA CYS A 70 -11.78 -13.83 -3.11
C CYS A 70 -11.12 -15.17 -3.45
N SER A 71 -11.52 -15.76 -4.58
CA SER A 71 -10.82 -16.91 -5.17
C SER A 71 -9.61 -16.43 -5.97
N VAL A 72 -8.44 -16.42 -5.33
CA VAL A 72 -7.17 -15.99 -5.92
C VAL A 72 -6.40 -17.21 -6.45
N SER A 73 -5.76 -17.08 -7.60
CA SER A 73 -4.90 -18.15 -8.12
C SER A 73 -3.63 -18.31 -7.27
N ASP A 74 -3.08 -19.52 -7.17
CA ASP A 74 -1.84 -19.77 -6.41
C ASP A 74 -0.67 -18.91 -6.89
N ASN A 75 -0.59 -18.67 -8.20
CA ASN A 75 0.41 -17.80 -8.81
C ASN A 75 0.26 -16.36 -8.34
N ASP A 76 -0.94 -15.78 -8.41
CA ASP A 76 -1.18 -14.40 -7.97
C ASP A 76 -0.96 -14.27 -6.45
N ARG A 77 -1.39 -15.25 -5.66
CA ARG A 77 -1.17 -15.28 -4.21
C ARG A 77 0.33 -15.27 -3.87
N THR A 78 1.12 -16.04 -4.61
CA THR A 78 2.57 -16.08 -4.48
C THR A 78 3.19 -14.75 -4.90
N SER A 79 2.78 -14.17 -6.03
CA SER A 79 3.27 -12.86 -6.49
C SER A 79 2.98 -11.74 -5.50
N MET A 80 1.76 -11.69 -4.96
CA MET A 80 1.36 -10.71 -3.94
C MET A 80 2.17 -10.85 -2.65
N SER A 81 2.47 -12.08 -2.22
CA SER A 81 3.31 -12.35 -1.05
C SER A 81 4.79 -11.98 -1.31
N ASN A 82 5.28 -12.21 -2.53
CA ASN A 82 6.63 -11.82 -2.92
C ASN A 82 6.80 -10.29 -2.95
N LEU A 83 5.78 -9.54 -3.39
CA LEU A 83 5.80 -8.07 -3.35
C LEU A 83 5.94 -7.54 -1.91
N LEU A 84 5.31 -8.19 -0.92
CA LEU A 84 5.52 -7.85 0.50
C LEU A 84 6.99 -8.04 0.91
N ASN A 85 7.59 -9.18 0.56
CA ASN A 85 9.01 -9.44 0.85
C ASN A 85 9.93 -8.43 0.17
N GLN A 86 9.60 -8.00 -1.06
CA GLN A 86 10.35 -6.99 -1.79
C GLN A 86 10.31 -5.62 -1.10
N VAL A 87 9.23 -5.26 -0.40
CA VAL A 87 9.19 -4.03 0.40
C VAL A 87 10.28 -4.08 1.47
N ILE A 88 10.45 -5.22 2.14
CA ILE A 88 11.45 -5.38 3.21
C ILE A 88 12.88 -5.25 2.65
N SER A 89 13.13 -5.75 1.44
CA SER A 89 14.44 -5.67 0.78
C SER A 89 14.66 -4.38 -0.03
N ALA A 90 13.67 -3.50 -0.14
CA ALA A 90 13.78 -2.25 -0.89
C ALA A 90 14.90 -1.37 -0.33
N ILE A 91 15.69 -0.79 -1.23
CA ILE A 91 16.83 0.09 -0.93
C ILE A 91 16.61 1.53 -1.38
N SER A 92 15.55 1.79 -2.14
CA SER A 92 15.17 3.12 -2.60
C SER A 92 13.66 3.35 -2.59
N THR A 93 13.25 4.62 -2.55
CA THR A 93 11.85 5.02 -2.73
C THR A 93 11.31 4.66 -4.13
N SER A 94 12.18 4.58 -5.14
CA SER A 94 11.82 4.11 -6.48
C SER A 94 11.41 2.63 -6.49
N ASP A 95 12.09 1.79 -5.70
CA ASP A 95 11.72 0.38 -5.53
C ASP A 95 10.31 0.28 -4.92
N ILE A 96 10.05 1.10 -3.89
CA ILE A 96 8.73 1.16 -3.23
C ILE A 96 7.63 1.51 -4.22
N ILE A 97 7.84 2.53 -5.07
CA ILE A 97 6.84 2.92 -6.07
C ILE A 97 6.61 1.83 -7.10
N THR A 98 7.67 1.14 -7.53
CA THR A 98 7.56 0.00 -8.44
C THR A 98 6.74 -1.12 -7.81
N ILE A 99 7.00 -1.44 -6.55
CA ILE A 99 6.24 -2.46 -5.79
C ILE A 99 4.77 -2.05 -5.65
N ILE A 100 4.50 -0.79 -5.26
CA ILE A 100 3.12 -0.27 -5.14
C ILE A 100 2.38 -0.40 -6.47
N ASN A 101 3.00 0.02 -7.57
CA ASN A 101 2.36 -0.03 -8.89
C ASN A 101 2.08 -1.47 -9.32
N SER A 102 3.03 -2.39 -9.12
CA SER A 102 2.83 -3.81 -9.38
C SER A 102 1.71 -4.40 -8.52
N TYR A 103 1.66 -4.03 -7.23
CA TYR A 103 0.64 -4.54 -6.33
C TYR A 103 -0.76 -4.03 -6.69
N LYS A 104 -0.88 -2.78 -7.14
CA LYS A 104 -2.16 -2.19 -7.57
C LYS A 104 -2.84 -3.00 -8.68
N VAL A 105 -2.07 -3.63 -9.57
CA VAL A 105 -2.64 -4.52 -10.61
C VAL A 105 -3.40 -5.69 -9.98
N PHE A 106 -2.87 -6.32 -8.93
CA PHE A 106 -3.55 -7.41 -8.22
C PHE A 106 -4.70 -6.88 -7.36
N ARG A 107 -4.50 -5.77 -6.64
CA ARG A 107 -5.55 -5.13 -5.87
C ARG A 107 -6.75 -4.83 -6.75
N ASP A 108 -6.57 -4.18 -7.89
CA ASP A 108 -7.66 -3.75 -8.76
C ASP A 108 -8.34 -4.94 -9.47
N ARG A 109 -7.63 -6.06 -9.62
CA ARG A 109 -8.20 -7.33 -10.12
C ARG A 109 -9.14 -7.99 -9.11
N TYR A 110 -8.82 -7.94 -7.82
CA TYR A 110 -9.50 -8.72 -6.78
C TYR A 110 -10.32 -7.92 -5.79
N PHE A 111 -10.09 -6.61 -5.71
CA PHE A 111 -10.68 -5.76 -4.69
C PHE A 111 -11.24 -4.48 -5.30
N THR A 112 -12.44 -4.11 -4.83
CA THR A 112 -13.09 -2.85 -5.19
C THR A 112 -13.48 -2.11 -3.92
N PHE A 113 -12.94 -0.89 -3.77
CA PHE A 113 -13.30 0.03 -2.70
C PHE A 113 -14.80 0.30 -2.66
N ARG A 114 -15.37 0.42 -1.47
CA ARG A 114 -16.82 0.59 -1.27
C ARG A 114 -17.37 1.84 -1.97
N TRP A 115 -16.62 2.95 -1.92
CA TRP A 115 -16.99 4.19 -2.62
C TRP A 115 -16.96 4.09 -4.15
N ASN A 116 -16.36 3.04 -4.71
CA ASN A 116 -16.36 2.77 -6.15
C ASN A 116 -17.44 1.77 -6.58
N ARG A 117 -18.17 1.15 -5.65
CA ARG A 117 -19.21 0.13 -5.98
C ARG A 117 -20.52 0.75 -6.47
N ASN A 118 -20.72 2.05 -6.23
CA ASN A 118 -21.94 2.79 -6.56
C ASN A 118 -21.73 3.80 -7.71
N ARG A 119 -20.67 3.63 -8.51
CA ARG A 119 -20.40 4.41 -9.74
C ARG A 119 -20.46 3.48 -10.93
#